data_AF-R0GA12-F1
#
_entry.id   AF-R0GA12-F1
#
_cell.length_a   1.000
_cell.length_b   1.000
_cell.length_c   1.000
_cell.angle_alpha   90.00
_cell.angle_beta   90.00
_cell.angle_gamma   90.00
#
_symmetry.space_group_name_H-M   'P 1'
#
loop_
_entity.id
_entity.type
_entity.pdbx_description
1 polymer ?
#
loop_
_entity_poly.entity_id
_entity_poly.type
_entity_poly.pdbx_seq_one_letter_code
_entity_poly.pdbx_strand_id
1 'polypeptide(L)'
;MDISKTFATIFLVLILTISFSNSNISAKTVNKLICAGQCLQFYGNLKCDMECKQQHYHGGVCDYTIKGPTTPLCCCFNDTNPLSPN
;
A
#
# COMPACT_ATOMS: atom_id res chain seq x y z
N MET A 1 -36.65 -30.61 10.96
CA MET A 1 -35.17 -30.76 10.89
C MET A 1 -34.63 -29.49 10.22
N ASP A 2 -34.97 -28.34 10.82
CA ASP A 2 -34.97 -27.04 10.14
C ASP A 2 -34.26 -25.98 10.97
N ILE A 3 -34.48 -26.00 12.30
CA ILE A 3 -33.82 -25.10 13.27
C ILE A 3 -32.29 -25.26 13.23
N SER A 4 -31.79 -26.49 13.16
CA SER A 4 -30.34 -26.78 13.06
C SER A 4 -29.73 -26.23 11.76
N LYS A 5 -30.51 -26.23 10.67
CA LYS A 5 -30.09 -25.75 9.35
C LYS A 5 -30.01 -24.23 9.32
N THR A 6 -30.97 -23.54 9.95
CA THR A 6 -30.99 -22.08 10.14
C THR A 6 -29.84 -21.61 11.04
N PHE A 7 -29.54 -22.35 12.10
CA PHE A 7 -28.42 -22.02 12.99
C PHE A 7 -27.08 -22.13 12.25
N ALA A 8 -26.88 -23.21 11.48
CA ALA A 8 -25.66 -23.41 10.70
C ALA A 8 -25.46 -22.31 9.64
N THR A 9 -26.51 -21.88 8.93
CA THR A 9 -26.41 -20.80 7.95
C THR A 9 -26.12 -19.44 8.60
N ILE A 10 -26.75 -19.13 9.73
CA ILE A 10 -26.46 -17.88 10.47
C ILE A 10 -24.99 -17.85 10.91
N PHE A 11 -24.47 -18.95 11.46
CA PHE A 11 -23.07 -19.05 11.87
C PHE A 11 -22.11 -18.91 10.70
N LEU A 12 -22.40 -19.54 9.55
CA LEU A 12 -21.58 -19.44 8.35
C LEU A 12 -21.53 -18.00 7.79
N VAL A 13 -22.68 -17.33 7.74
CA VAL A 13 -22.78 -15.93 7.28
C VAL A 13 -22.00 -15.00 8.21
N LEU A 14 -22.08 -15.20 9.52
CA LEU A 14 -21.30 -14.45 10.51
C LEU A 14 -19.79 -14.61 10.31
N ILE A 15 -19.29 -15.84 10.15
CA ILE A 15 -17.84 -16.11 9.95
C ILE A 15 -17.36 -15.53 8.61
N LEU A 16 -18.16 -15.69 7.54
CA LEU A 16 -17.83 -15.13 6.23
C LEU A 16 -17.79 -13.60 6.25
N THR A 17 -18.73 -12.95 6.95
CA THR A 17 -18.77 -11.49 7.06
C THR A 17 -17.54 -10.96 7.80
N ILE A 18 -17.15 -11.58 8.92
CA ILE A 18 -15.94 -11.22 9.67
C ILE A 18 -14.67 -11.43 8.82
N SER A 19 -14.61 -12.50 8.03
CA SER A 19 -13.46 -12.80 7.16
C SER A 19 -13.34 -11.82 5.98
N PHE A 20 -14.46 -11.42 5.37
CA PHE A 20 -14.47 -10.44 4.27
C PHE A 20 -14.14 -9.03 4.73
N SER A 21 -14.55 -8.63 5.94
CA SER A 21 -14.18 -7.33 6.52
C SER A 21 -12.70 -7.20 6.86
N ASN A 22 -11.95 -8.31 6.87
CA ASN A 22 -10.50 -8.31 7.11
C ASN A 22 -9.66 -8.40 5.82
N SER A 23 -10.30 -8.26 4.64
CA SER A 23 -9.62 -8.31 3.34
C SER A 23 -9.07 -6.95 2.88
N ASN A 24 -8.63 -6.10 3.81
CA ASN A 24 -7.70 -5.00 3.51
C ASN A 24 -6.24 -5.47 3.54
N ILE A 25 -6.00 -6.76 3.26
CA ILE A 25 -4.67 -7.26 2.94
C ILE A 25 -4.37 -6.75 1.54
N SER A 26 -3.79 -5.54 1.50
CA SER A 26 -3.12 -4.96 0.35
C SER A 26 -1.98 -5.89 -0.04
N ALA A 27 -2.31 -6.93 -0.80
CA ALA A 27 -1.35 -7.79 -1.43
C ALA A 27 -0.73 -7.03 -2.60
N LYS A 28 0.39 -6.36 -2.36
CA LYS A 28 1.33 -6.02 -3.42
C LYS A 28 2.76 -6.31 -2.99
N THR A 29 3.14 -7.54 -3.32
CA THR A 29 4.43 -8.00 -3.86
C THR A 29 5.72 -7.58 -3.15
N VAL A 30 6.52 -8.61 -2.90
CA VAL A 30 7.93 -8.62 -2.49
C VAL A 30 8.79 -7.78 -3.43
N ASN A 31 8.83 -6.48 -3.14
CA ASN A 31 9.92 -5.53 -3.27
C ASN A 31 9.45 -4.40 -2.36
N LYS A 32 10.21 -4.04 -1.32
CA LYS A 32 9.83 -3.00 -0.34
C LYS A 32 9.83 -1.62 -1.01
N LEU A 33 8.93 -1.42 -1.97
CA LEU A 33 8.62 -0.15 -2.58
C LEU A 33 7.27 0.28 -2.04
N ILE A 34 7.29 1.16 -1.05
CA ILE A 34 6.06 1.68 -0.42
C ILE A 34 5.83 3.06 -0.99
N CYS A 35 4.76 3.18 -1.79
CA CYS A 35 4.34 4.44 -2.38
C CYS A 35 3.17 5.02 -1.60
N ALA A 36 3.43 6.05 -0.81
CA ALA A 36 2.44 6.73 0.01
C ALA A 36 2.79 8.22 0.12
N GLY A 37 1.76 9.06 0.15
CA GLY A 37 1.93 10.51 0.23
C GLY A 37 2.09 11.18 -1.13
N GLN A 38 1.56 12.40 -1.23
CA GLN A 38 1.70 13.23 -2.41
C GLN A 38 3.10 13.85 -2.44
N CYS A 39 3.75 13.77 -3.59
CA CYS A 39 4.96 14.52 -3.82
C CYS A 39 4.62 15.98 -4.14
N LEU A 40 5.25 16.89 -3.41
CA LEU A 40 5.19 18.32 -3.71
C LEU A 40 5.90 18.60 -5.03
N GLN A 41 5.34 19.51 -5.83
CA GLN A 41 5.90 19.89 -7.12
C GLN A 41 7.30 20.53 -6.97
N PHE A 42 7.53 21.22 -5.85
CA PHE A 42 8.82 21.80 -5.47
C PHE A 42 9.44 20.97 -4.34
N TYR A 43 10.70 20.57 -4.51
CA TYR A 43 11.45 19.75 -3.54
C TYR A 43 10.82 18.39 -3.18
N GLY A 44 9.83 17.91 -3.94
CA GLY A 44 9.13 16.66 -3.64
C GLY A 44 10.06 15.47 -3.44
N ASN A 45 11.07 15.32 -4.31
CA ASN A 45 12.04 14.23 -4.20
C ASN A 45 12.87 14.32 -2.91
N LEU A 46 13.35 15.52 -2.57
CA LEU A 46 14.15 15.73 -1.36
C LEU A 46 13.33 15.46 -0.09
N LYS A 47 12.10 15.98 -0.05
CA LYS A 47 11.18 15.73 1.06
C LYS A 47 10.84 14.24 1.17
N CYS A 48 10.52 13.60 0.05
CA CYS A 48 10.23 12.17 -0.01
C CYS A 48 11.41 11.34 0.51
N ASP A 49 12.63 11.63 0.08
CA ASP A 49 13.84 10.96 0.55
C ASP A 49 14.04 11.12 2.06
N MET A 50 13.87 12.34 2.59
CA MET A 50 13.96 12.60 4.04
C MET A 50 12.89 11.85 4.84
N GLU A 51 11.64 11.88 4.39
CA GLU A 51 10.52 11.20 5.06
C GLU A 51 10.69 9.67 5.03
N CYS A 52 11.16 9.13 3.91
CA CYS A 52 11.48 7.70 3.80
C CYS A 52 12.63 7.31 4.73
N LYS A 53 13.70 8.12 4.81
CA LYS A 53 14.81 7.89 5.75
C LYS A 53 14.38 7.97 7.21
N GLN A 54 13.49 8.91 7.56
CA GLN A 54 12.89 8.99 8.91
C GLN A 54 12.09 7.74 9.27
N GLN A 55 11.50 7.07 8.27
CA GLN A 55 10.77 5.82 8.44
C GLN A 55 11.65 4.56 8.29
N HIS A 56 12.98 4.71 8.33
CA HIS A 56 13.96 3.63 8.22
C HIS A 56 14.03 2.92 6.85
N TYR A 57 13.61 3.59 5.78
CA TYR A 57 13.92 3.17 4.41
C TYR A 57 15.28 3.72 3.97
N HIS A 58 15.82 3.19 2.88
CA HIS A 58 17.11 3.64 2.34
C HIS A 58 17.00 5.02 1.69
N GLY A 59 15.89 5.28 1.00
CA GLY A 59 15.57 6.55 0.38
C GLY A 59 14.19 6.56 -0.25
N GLY A 60 13.87 7.64 -0.96
CA GLY A 60 12.58 7.80 -1.64
C GLY A 60 12.64 8.68 -2.88
N VAL A 61 11.78 8.40 -3.86
CA VAL A 61 11.63 9.20 -5.10
C VAL A 61 10.15 9.49 -5.37
N CYS A 62 9.89 10.62 -6.01
CA CYS A 62 8.59 10.94 -6.58
C CYS A 62 8.37 10.17 -7.88
N ASP A 63 7.43 9.25 -7.86
CA ASP A 63 6.99 8.51 -9.02
C ASP A 63 5.79 9.23 -9.67
N TYR A 64 6.02 9.72 -10.89
CA TYR A 64 5.02 10.40 -11.73
C TYR A 64 4.20 9.41 -12.57
N THR A 65 4.60 8.13 -12.64
CA THR A 65 3.98 7.09 -13.46
C THR A 65 2.78 6.45 -12.77
N ILE A 66 2.78 6.36 -11.43
CA ILE A 66 1.74 5.64 -10.68
C ILE A 66 0.39 6.38 -10.66
N LYS A 67 0.40 7.71 -10.51
CA LYS A 67 -0.81 8.55 -10.45
C LYS A 67 -0.82 9.71 -11.45
N GLY A 68 0.14 9.73 -12.38
CA GLY A 68 0.23 10.75 -13.42
C GLY A 68 0.94 12.04 -12.97
N PRO A 69 1.23 12.93 -13.92
CA PRO A 69 2.12 14.08 -13.73
C PRO A 69 1.57 15.15 -12.78
N THR A 70 0.26 15.18 -12.55
CA THR A 70 -0.41 16.16 -11.67
C THR A 70 -0.42 15.74 -10.21
N THR A 71 -0.24 14.45 -9.90
CA THR A 71 -0.25 13.92 -8.53
C THR A 71 0.81 12.84 -8.35
N PRO A 72 2.11 13.16 -8.46
CA PRO A 72 3.17 12.19 -8.22
C PRO A 72 3.08 11.64 -6.79
N LEU A 73 3.44 10.37 -6.63
CA LEU A 73 3.49 9.73 -5.32
C LEU A 73 4.93 9.62 -4.83
N CYS A 74 5.14 9.82 -3.54
CA CYS A 74 6.41 9.49 -2.90
C CYS A 74 6.52 7.96 -2.74
N CYS A 75 7.60 7.38 -3.24
CA CYS A 75 7.89 5.95 -3.19
C CYS A 75 9.20 5.68 -2.45
N CYS A 76 9.11 5.07 -1.28
CA CYS A 76 10.24 4.66 -0.46
C CYS A 76 10.78 3.30 -0.91
N PHE A 77 12.10 3.16 -0.98
CA PHE A 77 12.78 1.91 -1.32
C PHE A 77 13.76 1.49 -0.23
N ASN A 78 13.92 0.17 -0.06
CA ASN A 78 14.76 -0.40 1.00
C ASN A 78 16.12 -0.90 0.54
N ASP A 79 16.33 -0.97 -0.78
CA ASP A 79 17.57 -1.43 -1.43
C ASP A 79 18.14 -0.29 -2.29
N THR A 80 19.45 -0.25 -2.51
CA THR A 80 20.18 0.81 -3.25
C THR A 80 19.80 0.95 -4.73
N ASN A 81 18.69 0.37 -5.18
CA ASN A 81 18.24 0.47 -6.56
C ASN A 81 17.07 1.46 -6.64
N PRO A 82 17.33 2.78 -6.74
CA PRO A 82 16.30 3.70 -7.18
C PRO A 82 15.87 3.21 -8.56
N LEU A 83 14.57 2.93 -8.72
CA LEU A 83 13.94 2.45 -9.94
C LEU A 83 14.61 3.07 -11.18
N SER A 84 15.46 2.27 -11.83
CA SER A 84 16.05 2.65 -13.11
C SER A 84 14.92 2.63 -14.13
N PRO A 85 14.58 3.77 -14.77
CA PRO A 85 13.68 3.75 -15.89
C PRO A 85 14.38 3.02 -17.04
N ASN A 86 13.70 2.02 -17.62
CA ASN A 86 14.02 1.47 -18.94
C ASN A 86 12.98 2.04 -19.91
#